data_AF-A0A4D4MIV8-F1
#
_entry.id   AF-A0A4D4MIV8-F1
#
_cell.length_a   1.000
_cell.length_b   1.000
_cell.length_c   1.000
_cell.angle_alpha   90.00
_cell.angle_beta   90.00
_cell.angle_gamma   90.00
#
_symmetry.space_group_name_H-M   'P 1'
#
loop_
_entity.id
_entity.type
_entity.pdbx_description
1 polymer ?
#
loop_
_entity_poly.entity_id
_entity_poly.type
_entity_poly.pdbx_seq_one_letter_code
_entity_poly.pdbx_strand_id
1 'polypeptide(L)'
;MIDPRTRDWSYDIARRLGIDLGLFAPLRRPGDPAGVLRPEVLAETGLTGPVPVTTVGSHDTASAVAAVPAVRERFAYICTGTWSLAGLELDAPVLTEASRLANFTNELGLDDTVRYLRNIMGLWLLQECVREWGDPDLPQLLSAAAEQPPLRSVVDAGDAAFLAPGRMPQRIADACRASDQPVPDSPAGITRCILDSLALAHRRAVAEAQSLADHPVDVVHIVGGGTRNALLCQLTADACGLPVVAGPAEAAALGNVLVQARAGGLVGDRAAMRELVARTQPLARYEPRGDPARWQAAEARLTGR
;
A
#
# COMPACT_ATOMS: atom_id res chain seq x y z
N MET A 1 15.35 -11.42 8.79
CA MET A 1 16.26 -12.57 8.59
C MET A 1 16.98 -12.53 7.24
N ILE A 2 16.48 -11.82 6.23
CA ILE A 2 17.22 -11.57 4.97
C ILE A 2 18.06 -10.29 5.11
N ASP A 3 19.28 -10.27 4.58
CA ASP A 3 20.07 -9.05 4.41
C ASP A 3 19.78 -8.46 3.02
N PRO A 4 19.20 -7.25 2.93
CA PRO A 4 18.82 -6.66 1.66
C PRO A 4 20.02 -6.25 0.78
N ARG A 5 21.24 -6.20 1.32
CA ARG A 5 22.47 -5.91 0.56
C ARG A 5 22.99 -7.14 -0.16
N THR A 6 23.04 -8.28 0.55
CA THR A 6 23.53 -9.54 -0.01
C THR A 6 22.42 -10.32 -0.71
N ARG A 7 21.16 -9.98 -0.44
CA ARG A 7 19.95 -10.66 -0.93
C ARG A 7 19.91 -12.14 -0.53
N ASP A 8 20.51 -12.44 0.62
CA ASP A 8 20.61 -13.78 1.18
C ASP A 8 20.24 -13.74 2.68
N TRP A 9 20.24 -14.89 3.33
CA TRP A 9 20.12 -14.97 4.77
C TRP A 9 21.16 -14.08 5.46
N SER A 10 20.70 -13.34 6.47
CA SER A 10 21.57 -12.58 7.36
C SER A 10 22.19 -13.54 8.37
N TYR A 11 23.30 -14.18 7.98
CA TYR A 11 24.05 -15.12 8.82
C TYR A 11 24.47 -14.52 10.18
N ASP A 12 24.77 -13.23 10.25
CA ASP A 12 25.15 -12.58 11.51
C ASP A 12 23.98 -12.51 12.50
N ILE A 13 22.82 -12.02 12.05
CA ILE A 13 21.59 -12.00 12.86
C ILE A 13 21.19 -13.42 13.26
N ALA A 14 21.23 -14.39 12.33
CA ALA A 14 20.87 -15.77 12.62
C ALA A 14 21.74 -16.37 13.72
N ARG A 15 23.06 -16.21 13.62
CA ARG A 15 24.01 -16.66 14.65
C ARG A 15 23.77 -16.00 16.01
N ARG A 16 23.52 -14.68 16.04
CA ARG A 16 23.26 -13.95 17.30
C ARG A 16 21.96 -14.39 17.99
N LEU A 17 20.96 -14.78 17.21
CA LEU A 17 19.69 -15.28 17.72
C LEU A 17 19.68 -16.80 17.96
N GLY A 18 20.79 -17.49 17.69
CA GLY A 18 20.86 -18.96 17.81
C GLY A 18 19.95 -19.69 16.82
N ILE A 19 19.63 -19.06 15.68
CA ILE A 19 18.76 -19.64 14.64
C ILE A 19 19.61 -20.49 13.70
N ASP A 20 19.26 -21.77 13.59
CA ASP A 20 19.84 -22.68 12.61
C ASP A 20 19.19 -22.45 11.22
N LEU A 21 19.95 -21.84 10.32
CA LEU A 21 19.50 -21.60 8.94
C LEU A 21 19.33 -22.89 8.13
N GLY A 22 19.93 -24.00 8.54
CA GLY A 22 19.77 -25.31 7.90
C GLY A 22 18.35 -25.88 8.01
N LEU A 23 17.53 -25.34 8.92
CA LEU A 23 16.10 -25.69 9.05
C LEU A 23 15.23 -25.01 7.99
N PHE A 24 15.73 -23.98 7.30
CA PHE A 24 14.98 -23.23 6.30
C PHE A 24 15.22 -23.79 4.90
N ALA A 25 14.21 -23.67 4.03
CA ALA A 25 14.39 -23.99 2.62
C ALA A 25 15.38 -23.00 1.97
N PRO A 26 16.12 -23.43 0.93
CA PRO A 26 16.93 -22.53 0.12
C PRO A 26 16.08 -21.39 -0.44
N LEU A 27 16.66 -20.19 -0.50
CA LEU A 27 15.99 -19.04 -1.11
C LEU A 27 15.77 -19.28 -2.61
N ARG A 28 14.63 -18.82 -3.10
CA ARG A 28 14.26 -18.84 -4.52
C ARG A 28 13.90 -17.43 -4.96
N ARG A 29 14.15 -17.15 -6.23
CA ARG A 29 13.85 -15.87 -6.87
C ARG A 29 12.48 -15.93 -7.53
N PRO A 30 11.70 -14.84 -7.54
CA PRO A 30 10.47 -14.77 -8.32
C PRO A 30 10.72 -15.18 -9.77
N GLY A 31 9.93 -16.13 -10.27
CA GLY A 31 10.08 -16.75 -11.59
C GLY A 31 10.80 -18.09 -11.58
N ASP A 32 11.44 -18.50 -10.48
CA ASP A 32 12.09 -19.81 -10.40
C ASP A 32 11.07 -20.96 -10.46
N PRO A 33 11.39 -22.07 -11.15
CA PRO A 33 10.57 -23.27 -11.14
C PRO A 33 10.42 -23.84 -9.73
N ALA A 34 9.18 -24.17 -9.36
CA ALA A 34 8.85 -24.78 -8.07
C ALA A 34 8.35 -26.22 -8.16
N GLY A 35 8.51 -26.86 -9.32
CA GLY A 35 8.07 -28.23 -9.58
C GLY A 35 6.74 -28.24 -10.33
N VAL A 36 5.97 -29.31 -10.15
CA VAL A 36 4.63 -29.48 -10.73
C VAL A 36 3.63 -29.82 -9.64
N LEU A 37 2.33 -29.58 -9.90
CA LEU A 37 1.27 -30.01 -9.00
C LEU A 37 1.34 -31.52 -8.78
N ARG A 38 1.16 -31.92 -7.52
CA ARG A 38 1.17 -33.34 -7.12
C ARG A 38 -0.11 -34.03 -7.61
N PRO A 39 -0.08 -35.36 -7.85
CA PRO A 39 -1.24 -36.09 -8.39
C PRO A 39 -2.54 -35.87 -7.62
N GLU A 40 -2.50 -35.81 -6.29
CA GLU A 40 -3.67 -35.55 -5.47
C GLU A 40 -4.26 -34.14 -5.67
N VAL A 41 -3.43 -33.13 -5.93
CA VAL A 41 -3.88 -31.75 -6.18
C VAL A 41 -4.50 -31.65 -7.57
N LEU A 42 -3.94 -32.36 -8.56
CA LEU A 42 -4.55 -32.46 -9.89
C LEU A 42 -5.94 -33.11 -9.82
N ALA A 43 -6.08 -34.18 -9.02
CA ALA A 43 -7.35 -34.85 -8.81
C ALA A 43 -8.40 -33.94 -8.14
N GLU A 44 -8.01 -33.17 -7.11
CA GLU A 44 -8.91 -32.26 -6.41
C GLU A 44 -9.33 -31.06 -7.26
N THR A 45 -8.40 -30.50 -8.04
CA THR A 45 -8.65 -29.31 -8.88
C THR A 45 -9.30 -29.65 -10.23
N GLY A 46 -9.29 -30.92 -10.64
CA GLY A 46 -9.77 -31.36 -11.96
C GLY A 46 -8.87 -30.95 -13.13
N LEU A 47 -7.65 -30.47 -12.85
CA LEU A 47 -6.69 -30.08 -13.87
C LEU A 47 -6.01 -31.30 -14.49
N THR A 48 -5.73 -31.24 -15.80
CA THR A 48 -5.08 -32.32 -16.55
C THR A 48 -3.65 -31.96 -16.95
N GLY A 49 -2.78 -32.98 -16.96
CA GLY A 49 -1.38 -32.84 -17.36
C GLY A 49 -0.44 -32.33 -16.26
N PRO A 50 0.86 -32.20 -16.55
CA PRO A 50 1.79 -31.56 -15.63
C PRO A 50 1.46 -30.06 -15.56
N VAL A 51 1.05 -29.60 -14.38
CA VAL A 51 0.82 -28.17 -14.14
C VAL A 51 2.06 -27.61 -13.42
N PRO A 52 2.88 -26.78 -14.09
CA PRO A 52 4.08 -26.22 -13.48
C PRO A 52 3.71 -25.24 -12.37
N VAL A 53 4.46 -25.28 -11.27
CA VAL A 53 4.38 -24.30 -10.19
C VAL A 53 5.57 -23.37 -10.35
N THR A 54 5.33 -22.07 -10.32
CA THR A 54 6.36 -21.05 -10.46
C THR A 54 6.35 -20.17 -9.23
N THR A 55 7.51 -19.87 -8.68
CA THR A 55 7.62 -18.89 -7.59
C THR A 55 7.28 -17.50 -8.09
N VAL A 56 6.71 -16.65 -7.24
CA VAL A 56 6.30 -15.29 -7.60
C VAL A 56 6.85 -14.29 -6.59
N GLY A 57 6.44 -13.01 -6.69
CA GLY A 57 6.70 -12.05 -5.62
C GLY A 57 6.25 -12.64 -4.28
N SER A 58 7.17 -12.74 -3.32
CA SER A 58 7.00 -13.53 -2.10
C SER A 58 5.70 -13.22 -1.35
N HIS A 59 5.46 -11.94 -1.07
CA HIS A 59 4.24 -11.46 -0.42
C HIS A 59 3.27 -10.86 -1.45
N ASP A 60 1.98 -10.77 -1.09
CA ASP A 60 0.92 -10.20 -1.94
C ASP A 60 1.28 -8.80 -2.48
N THR A 61 1.98 -8.02 -1.66
CA THR A 61 2.37 -6.65 -1.93
C THR A 61 3.53 -6.59 -2.91
N ALA A 62 4.46 -7.56 -2.86
CA ALA A 62 5.50 -7.69 -3.88
C ALA A 62 4.87 -7.96 -5.25
N SER A 63 3.83 -8.79 -5.27
CA SER A 63 3.04 -9.02 -6.48
C SER A 63 2.26 -7.78 -6.89
N ALA A 64 1.62 -7.06 -5.96
CA ALA A 64 0.89 -5.82 -6.28
C ALA A 64 1.80 -4.75 -6.90
N VAL A 65 3.01 -4.58 -6.37
CA VAL A 65 4.01 -3.63 -6.90
C VAL A 65 4.49 -4.03 -8.30
N ALA A 66 4.60 -5.32 -8.58
CA ALA A 66 4.90 -5.82 -9.93
C ALA A 66 3.82 -5.42 -10.96
N ALA A 67 2.57 -5.26 -10.52
CA ALA A 67 1.45 -4.83 -11.34
C ALA A 67 1.16 -3.32 -11.26
N VAL A 68 2.02 -2.51 -10.66
CA VAL A 68 1.87 -1.05 -10.72
C VAL A 68 2.07 -0.60 -12.17
N PRO A 69 1.12 0.13 -12.79
CA PRO A 69 1.19 0.54 -14.20
C PRO A 69 2.12 1.74 -14.42
N ALA A 70 3.30 1.73 -13.78
CA ALA A 70 4.29 2.80 -13.88
C ALA A 70 5.07 2.67 -15.19
N VAL A 71 4.93 3.68 -16.06
CA VAL A 71 5.71 3.82 -17.30
C VAL A 71 6.95 4.72 -17.13
N ARG A 72 7.15 5.26 -15.92
CA ARG A 72 8.30 6.09 -15.54
C ARG A 72 8.88 5.56 -14.23
N GLU A 73 10.15 5.84 -13.97
CA GLU A 73 10.88 5.33 -12.80
C GLU A 73 10.58 6.12 -11.52
N ARG A 74 10.25 7.41 -11.64
CA ARG A 74 10.02 8.31 -10.49
C ARG A 74 8.59 8.27 -9.99
N PHE A 75 8.22 7.18 -9.32
CA PHE A 75 6.90 7.00 -8.75
C PHE A 75 6.94 6.52 -7.29
N ALA A 76 5.91 6.88 -6.53
CA ALA A 76 5.56 6.20 -5.30
C ALA A 76 4.39 5.27 -5.55
N TYR A 77 4.27 4.21 -4.76
CA TYR A 77 3.07 3.37 -4.75
C TYR A 77 2.43 3.38 -3.37
N ILE A 78 1.12 3.19 -3.36
CA ILE A 78 0.31 2.93 -2.17
C ILE A 78 -0.57 1.73 -2.48
N CYS A 79 -0.26 0.59 -1.87
CA CYS A 79 -1.12 -0.58 -1.91
C CYS A 79 -2.17 -0.42 -0.81
N THR A 80 -3.37 0.05 -1.16
CA THR A 80 -4.42 0.39 -0.19
C THR A 80 -5.41 -0.77 -0.01
N GLY A 81 -5.47 -1.29 1.22
CA GLY A 81 -6.48 -2.22 1.71
C GLY A 81 -6.94 -1.84 3.11
N THR A 82 -7.20 -2.82 3.97
CA THR A 82 -7.42 -2.59 5.41
C THR A 82 -6.23 -1.84 6.03
N TRP A 83 -5.03 -2.22 5.61
CA TRP A 83 -3.78 -1.49 5.80
C TRP A 83 -3.34 -0.88 4.47
N SER A 84 -2.56 0.21 4.53
CA SER A 84 -1.91 0.75 3.35
C SER A 84 -0.40 0.55 3.47
N LEU A 85 0.23 0.03 2.41
CA LEU A 85 1.69 0.01 2.29
C LEU A 85 2.09 1.12 1.33
N ALA A 86 2.80 2.12 1.83
CA ALA A 86 3.24 3.27 1.05
C ALA A 86 4.77 3.27 0.94
N GLY A 87 5.29 3.41 -0.28
CA GLY A 87 6.72 3.32 -0.51
C GLY A 87 7.19 3.61 -1.92
N LEU A 88 8.47 3.36 -2.13
CA LEU A 88 9.21 3.50 -3.39
C LEU A 88 9.73 2.13 -3.85
N GLU A 89 10.00 2.02 -5.13
CA GLU A 89 10.79 0.93 -5.69
C GLU A 89 12.17 1.49 -6.06
N LEU A 90 13.22 0.97 -5.43
CA LEU A 90 14.59 1.47 -5.51
C LEU A 90 15.54 0.37 -5.99
N ASP A 91 16.69 0.75 -6.52
CA ASP A 91 17.73 -0.21 -6.94
C ASP A 91 18.61 -0.70 -5.78
N ALA A 92 18.60 0.02 -4.66
CA ALA A 92 19.39 -0.29 -3.47
C ALA A 92 18.60 0.03 -2.18
N PRO A 93 18.91 -0.66 -1.06
CA PRO A 93 18.21 -0.41 0.20
C PRO A 93 18.69 0.88 0.87
N VAL A 94 17.77 1.54 1.58
CA VAL A 94 18.06 2.70 2.45
C VAL A 94 18.27 2.18 3.87
N LEU A 95 19.52 2.22 4.35
CA LEU A 95 19.92 1.62 5.63
C LEU A 95 20.36 2.65 6.68
N THR A 96 19.90 3.90 6.53
CA THR A 96 20.23 4.98 7.46
C THR A 96 19.46 4.85 8.76
N GLU A 97 20.00 5.39 9.85
CA GLU A 97 19.32 5.41 11.14
C GLU A 97 18.03 6.23 11.09
N ALA A 98 18.00 7.32 10.30
CA ALA A 98 16.80 8.11 10.08
C ALA A 98 15.68 7.26 9.44
N SER A 99 16.01 6.39 8.48
CA SER A 99 15.07 5.45 7.87
C SER A 99 14.52 4.45 8.89
N ARG A 100 15.39 3.90 9.74
CA ARG A 100 14.99 2.98 10.83
C ARG A 100 14.02 3.65 11.80
N LEU A 101 14.32 4.88 12.24
CA LEU A 101 13.48 5.64 13.17
C LEU A 101 12.13 6.03 12.56
N ALA A 102 12.10 6.30 11.25
CA ALA A 102 10.88 6.55 10.49
C ALA A 102 10.06 5.27 10.19
N ASN A 103 10.51 4.12 10.69
CA ASN A 103 9.86 2.81 10.55
C ASN A 103 9.67 2.37 9.09
N PHE A 104 10.61 2.71 8.21
CA PHE A 104 10.66 2.15 6.87
C PHE A 104 11.41 0.82 6.85
N THR A 105 10.97 -0.07 5.97
CA THR A 105 11.52 -1.41 5.76
C THR A 105 12.02 -1.54 4.33
N ASN A 106 13.07 -2.33 4.15
CA ASN A 106 13.62 -2.69 2.84
C ASN A 106 13.24 -4.14 2.53
N GLU A 107 12.27 -4.35 1.64
CA GLU A 107 11.86 -5.68 1.21
C GLU A 107 12.35 -5.95 -0.21
N LEU A 108 12.76 -7.18 -0.52
CA LEU A 108 13.17 -7.52 -1.89
C LEU A 108 11.96 -7.48 -2.86
N GLY A 109 12.20 -6.91 -4.02
CA GLY A 109 11.28 -6.81 -5.15
C GLY A 109 11.63 -7.77 -6.29
N LEU A 110 11.09 -7.50 -7.48
CA LEU A 110 11.47 -8.18 -8.71
C LEU A 110 12.77 -7.60 -9.27
N ASP A 111 13.52 -8.40 -10.03
CA ASP A 111 14.73 -7.97 -10.74
C ASP A 111 15.68 -7.17 -9.85
N ASP A 112 16.00 -7.73 -8.67
CA ASP A 112 16.99 -7.19 -7.75
C ASP A 112 16.65 -5.83 -7.09
N THR A 113 15.44 -5.31 -7.33
CA THR A 113 14.97 -4.08 -6.69
C THR A 113 14.60 -4.25 -5.23
N VAL A 114 14.46 -3.12 -4.55
CA VAL A 114 14.06 -2.99 -3.15
C VAL A 114 12.77 -2.19 -3.09
N ARG A 115 11.76 -2.78 -2.48
CA ARG A 115 10.54 -2.10 -2.06
C ARG A 115 10.82 -1.44 -0.71
N TYR A 116 11.08 -0.14 -0.76
CA TYR A 116 11.33 0.69 0.41
C TYR A 116 10.02 1.31 0.89
N LEU A 117 9.43 0.76 1.94
CA LEU A 117 8.05 1.06 2.32
C LEU A 117 7.84 1.10 3.82
N ARG A 118 6.72 1.69 4.23
CA ARG A 118 6.19 1.55 5.58
C ARG A 118 4.72 1.17 5.56
N ASN A 119 4.31 0.48 6.62
CA ASN A 119 2.90 0.23 6.89
C ASN A 119 2.30 1.48 7.53
N ILE A 120 1.18 1.92 6.98
CA ILE A 120 0.32 2.94 7.57
C ILE A 120 -1.12 2.41 7.62
N MET A 121 -1.93 3.06 8.44
CA MET A 121 -3.33 2.72 8.53
C MET A 121 -4.02 2.87 7.17
N GLY A 122 -4.83 1.89 6.80
CA GLY A 122 -5.64 1.91 5.58
C GLY A 122 -7.11 2.15 5.90
N LEU A 123 -7.98 1.45 5.17
CA LEU A 123 -9.43 1.58 5.32
C LEU A 123 -9.99 0.94 6.60
N TRP A 124 -9.16 0.40 7.50
CA TRP A 124 -9.58 -0.19 8.77
C TRP A 124 -10.55 0.68 9.57
N LEU A 125 -10.24 1.97 9.78
CA LEU A 125 -11.11 2.89 10.53
C LEU A 125 -12.51 2.96 9.91
N LEU A 126 -12.57 3.09 8.57
CA LEU A 126 -13.83 3.15 7.86
C LEU A 126 -14.58 1.81 7.92
N GLN A 127 -13.87 0.69 7.78
CA GLN A 127 -14.44 -0.65 7.87
C GLN A 127 -15.07 -0.91 9.25
N GLU A 128 -14.40 -0.52 10.34
CA GLU A 128 -14.95 -0.65 11.69
C GLU A 128 -16.17 0.25 11.90
N CYS A 129 -16.14 1.49 11.40
CA CYS A 129 -17.31 2.37 11.46
C CYS A 129 -18.50 1.82 10.67
N VAL A 130 -18.28 1.35 9.44
CA VAL A 130 -19.32 0.74 8.58
C VAL A 130 -19.94 -0.47 9.26
N ARG A 131 -19.13 -1.33 9.89
CA ARG A 131 -19.64 -2.49 10.64
C ARG A 131 -20.49 -2.06 11.83
N GLU A 132 -20.08 -1.03 12.57
CA GLU A 132 -20.85 -0.52 13.72
C GLU A 132 -22.18 0.15 13.30
N TRP A 133 -22.23 0.74 12.11
CA TRP A 133 -23.45 1.32 11.54
C TRP A 133 -24.39 0.30 10.86
N GLY A 134 -24.03 -0.99 10.83
CA GLY A 134 -24.85 -2.04 10.23
C GLY A 134 -24.75 -2.12 8.72
N ASP A 135 -23.54 -1.96 8.16
CA ASP A 135 -23.21 -2.11 6.75
C ASP A 135 -24.08 -1.25 5.79
N PRO A 136 -24.08 0.09 5.96
CA PRO A 136 -24.78 0.99 5.05
C PRO A 136 -24.27 0.90 3.61
N ASP A 137 -25.05 1.43 2.66
CA ASP A 137 -24.62 1.60 1.27
C ASP A 137 -23.34 2.46 1.21
N LEU A 138 -22.20 1.80 1.00
CA LEU A 138 -20.89 2.42 1.01
C LEU A 138 -20.74 3.48 -0.11
N PRO A 139 -21.16 3.23 -1.37
CA PRO A 139 -21.20 4.26 -2.40
C PRO A 139 -21.95 5.53 -1.98
N GLN A 140 -23.14 5.40 -1.40
CA GLN A 140 -23.92 6.56 -0.93
C GLN A 140 -23.23 7.28 0.22
N LEU A 141 -22.65 6.54 1.16
CA LEU A 141 -21.89 7.09 2.28
C LEU A 141 -20.66 7.89 1.79
N LEU A 142 -19.90 7.36 0.84
CA LEU A 142 -18.74 8.03 0.25
C LEU A 142 -19.15 9.30 -0.52
N SER A 143 -20.28 9.24 -1.24
CA SER A 143 -20.85 10.42 -1.90
C SER A 143 -21.24 11.51 -0.89
N ALA A 144 -21.96 11.14 0.17
CA ALA A 144 -22.33 12.07 1.24
C ALA A 144 -21.11 12.65 1.98
N ALA A 145 -20.04 11.85 2.13
CA ALA A 145 -18.77 12.30 2.72
C ALA A 145 -18.03 13.31 1.81
N ALA A 146 -18.16 13.20 0.48
CA ALA A 146 -17.56 14.13 -0.47
C ALA A 146 -18.16 15.55 -0.32
N GLU A 147 -19.44 15.64 0.02
CA GLU A 147 -20.17 16.90 0.26
C GLU A 147 -19.87 17.54 1.62
N GLN A 148 -19.18 16.84 2.53
CA GLN A 148 -18.80 17.41 3.82
C GLN A 148 -17.68 18.45 3.66
N PRO A 149 -17.61 19.46 4.54
CA PRO A 149 -16.51 20.44 4.51
C PRO A 149 -15.14 19.74 4.61
N PRO A 150 -14.20 20.01 3.68
CA PRO A 150 -12.87 19.41 3.70
C PRO A 150 -12.11 19.80 4.96
N LEU A 151 -11.36 18.86 5.53
CA LEU A 151 -10.39 19.09 6.60
C LEU A 151 -10.97 19.77 7.84
N ARG A 152 -12.29 19.67 8.04
CA ARG A 152 -12.98 20.21 9.22
C ARG A 152 -12.34 19.66 10.49
N SER A 153 -12.08 18.36 10.49
CA SER A 153 -11.43 17.63 11.58
C SER A 153 -10.56 16.53 10.98
N VAL A 154 -9.39 16.32 11.56
CA VAL A 154 -8.46 15.25 11.19
C VAL A 154 -7.89 14.60 12.45
N VAL A 155 -7.59 13.32 12.38
CA VAL A 155 -6.98 12.54 13.46
C VAL A 155 -5.70 11.88 12.97
N ASP A 156 -4.80 11.51 13.86
CA ASP A 156 -3.65 10.69 13.47
C ASP A 156 -4.15 9.26 13.23
N ALA A 157 -4.34 8.88 11.97
CA ALA A 157 -4.79 7.54 11.62
C ALA A 157 -3.84 6.43 12.09
N GLY A 158 -2.57 6.76 12.37
CA GLY A 158 -1.58 5.84 12.95
C GLY A 158 -1.65 5.69 14.46
N ASP A 159 -2.51 6.43 15.17
CA ASP A 159 -2.63 6.35 16.62
C ASP A 159 -3.06 4.94 17.07
N ALA A 160 -2.40 4.41 18.10
CA ALA A 160 -2.67 3.10 18.68
C ALA A 160 -4.13 2.96 19.17
N ALA A 161 -4.80 4.07 19.50
CA ALA A 161 -6.21 4.10 19.85
C ALA A 161 -7.12 3.55 18.74
N PHE A 162 -6.68 3.55 17.48
CA PHE A 162 -7.46 3.05 16.34
C PHE A 162 -7.13 1.60 15.94
N LEU A 163 -6.27 0.91 16.68
CA LEU A 163 -5.90 -0.48 16.37
C LEU A 163 -6.99 -1.47 16.78
N ALA A 164 -7.49 -1.37 18.02
CA ALA A 164 -8.46 -2.34 18.54
C ALA A 164 -9.83 -2.15 17.88
N PRO A 165 -10.54 -3.25 17.53
CA PRO A 165 -11.87 -3.16 16.92
C PRO A 165 -12.91 -2.55 17.88
N GLY A 166 -14.02 -2.11 17.29
CA GLY A 166 -15.21 -1.62 18.00
C GLY A 166 -15.08 -0.22 18.65
N ARG A 167 -16.21 0.47 18.73
CA ARG A 167 -16.32 1.86 19.19
C ARG A 167 -15.52 2.86 18.36
N MET A 168 -15.26 2.54 17.08
CA MET A 168 -14.41 3.35 16.22
C MET A 168 -14.98 4.78 16.01
N PRO A 169 -16.31 4.96 15.76
CA PRO A 169 -16.92 6.29 15.69
C PRO A 169 -16.67 7.13 16.94
N GLN A 170 -16.80 6.54 18.13
CA GLN A 170 -16.63 7.26 19.40
C GLN A 170 -15.17 7.60 19.65
N ARG A 171 -14.22 6.71 19.31
CA ARG A 171 -12.78 7.00 19.43
C ARG A 171 -12.35 8.14 18.51
N ILE A 172 -12.89 8.20 17.29
CA ILE A 172 -12.65 9.34 16.38
C ILE A 172 -13.22 10.62 17.00
N ALA A 173 -14.43 10.57 17.54
CA ALA A 173 -15.03 11.72 18.23
C ALA A 173 -14.22 12.15 19.47
N ASP A 174 -13.71 11.19 20.25
CA ASP A 174 -12.85 11.41 21.41
C ASP A 174 -11.54 12.10 21.00
N ALA A 175 -10.90 11.63 19.92
CA ALA A 175 -9.67 12.22 19.37
C ALA A 175 -9.89 13.65 18.85
N CYS A 176 -11.01 13.93 18.19
CA CYS A 176 -11.39 15.29 17.81
C CYS A 176 -11.59 16.19 19.03
N ARG A 177 -12.29 15.73 20.07
CA ARG A 177 -12.48 16.49 21.33
C ARG A 177 -11.15 16.76 22.04
N ALA A 178 -10.31 15.74 22.17
CA ALA A 178 -8.98 15.87 22.77
C ALA A 178 -8.06 16.79 21.97
N SER A 179 -8.43 17.17 20.74
CA SER A 179 -7.71 18.11 19.88
C SER A 179 -8.38 19.44 19.63
N ASP A 180 -9.42 19.74 20.42
CA ASP A 180 -10.20 20.97 20.27
C ASP A 180 -10.69 21.18 18.82
N GLN A 181 -10.84 20.09 18.08
CA GLN A 181 -11.39 20.08 16.73
C GLN A 181 -12.90 19.83 16.79
N PRO A 182 -13.68 20.37 15.85
CA PRO A 182 -15.10 20.07 15.75
C PRO A 182 -15.36 18.56 15.73
N VAL A 183 -16.34 18.08 16.48
CA VAL A 183 -16.68 16.65 16.49
C VAL A 183 -17.60 16.37 15.30
N PRO A 184 -17.26 15.41 14.41
CA PRO A 184 -18.18 14.99 13.37
C PRO A 184 -19.42 14.32 14.00
N ASP A 185 -20.61 14.74 13.58
CA ASP A 185 -21.91 14.39 14.18
C ASP A 185 -22.75 13.45 13.31
N SER A 186 -22.21 13.00 12.18
CA SER A 186 -22.88 12.11 11.23
C SER A 186 -21.93 11.06 10.65
N PRO A 187 -22.44 9.91 10.16
CA PRO A 187 -21.62 8.92 9.46
C PRO A 187 -20.82 9.51 8.29
N ALA A 188 -21.42 10.42 7.52
CA ALA A 188 -20.75 11.13 6.43
C ALA A 188 -19.60 12.03 6.94
N GLY A 189 -19.84 12.79 8.02
CA GLY A 189 -18.81 13.61 8.66
C GLY A 189 -17.64 12.79 9.21
N ILE A 190 -17.92 11.66 9.86
CA ILE A 190 -16.90 10.73 10.37
C ILE A 190 -16.11 10.13 9.20
N THR A 191 -16.80 9.69 8.14
CA THR A 191 -16.17 9.16 6.93
C THR A 191 -15.25 10.20 6.30
N ARG A 192 -15.68 11.46 6.19
CA ARG A 192 -14.84 12.54 5.67
C ARG A 192 -13.59 12.76 6.53
N CYS A 193 -13.75 12.82 7.85
CA CYS A 193 -12.63 12.92 8.80
C CYS A 193 -11.61 11.80 8.59
N ILE A 194 -12.07 10.54 8.46
CA ILE A 194 -11.21 9.38 8.21
C ILE A 194 -10.45 9.55 6.89
N LEU A 195 -11.13 9.86 5.79
CA LEU A 195 -10.49 9.92 4.47
C LEU A 195 -9.50 11.09 4.35
N ASP A 196 -9.81 12.24 4.94
CA ASP A 196 -8.88 13.37 5.03
C ASP A 196 -7.63 12.99 5.85
N SER A 197 -7.82 12.26 6.96
CA SER A 197 -6.73 11.78 7.81
C SER A 197 -5.84 10.74 7.12
N LEU A 198 -6.44 9.82 6.34
CA LEU A 198 -5.69 8.86 5.53
C LEU A 198 -4.90 9.54 4.41
N ALA A 199 -5.48 10.56 3.75
CA ALA A 199 -4.77 11.34 2.75
C ALA A 199 -3.56 12.11 3.33
N LEU A 200 -3.66 12.62 4.57
CA LEU A 200 -2.53 13.19 5.30
C LEU A 200 -1.46 12.13 5.61
N ALA A 201 -1.85 10.92 6.04
CA ALA A 201 -0.92 9.83 6.27
C ALA A 201 -0.19 9.41 4.98
N HIS A 202 -0.90 9.36 3.85
CA HIS A 202 -0.33 9.12 2.52
C HIS A 202 0.70 10.21 2.16
N ARG A 203 0.31 11.50 2.26
CA ARG A 203 1.19 12.65 2.01
C ARG A 203 2.48 12.53 2.81
N ARG A 204 2.36 12.31 4.12
CA ARG A 204 3.51 12.18 5.02
C ARG A 204 4.41 11.02 4.63
N ALA A 205 3.83 9.84 4.35
CA ALA A 205 4.61 8.66 3.95
C ALA A 205 5.39 8.89 2.65
N VAL A 206 4.75 9.47 1.64
CA VAL A 206 5.41 9.77 0.36
C VAL A 206 6.48 10.85 0.52
N ALA A 207 6.23 11.90 1.31
CA ALA A 207 7.21 12.95 1.56
C ALA A 207 8.45 12.44 2.32
N GLU A 208 8.25 11.67 3.39
CA GLU A 208 9.35 11.06 4.15
C GLU A 208 10.14 10.05 3.30
N ALA A 209 9.45 9.21 2.52
CA ALA A 209 10.13 8.23 1.67
C ALA A 209 11.07 8.91 0.65
N GLN A 210 10.60 9.98 0.00
CA GLN A 210 11.40 10.78 -0.92
C GLN A 210 12.63 11.37 -0.23
N SER A 211 12.43 11.99 0.94
CA SER A 211 13.52 12.63 1.67
C SER A 211 14.56 11.64 2.20
N LEU A 212 14.13 10.47 2.68
CA LEU A 212 15.00 9.46 3.26
C LEU A 212 15.80 8.70 2.19
N ALA A 213 15.21 8.51 1.01
CA ALA A 213 15.82 7.81 -0.10
C ALA A 213 16.57 8.73 -1.09
N ASP A 214 16.48 10.06 -0.91
CA ASP A 214 16.92 11.05 -1.89
C ASP A 214 16.39 10.73 -3.31
N HIS A 215 15.11 10.36 -3.37
CA HIS A 215 14.48 9.87 -4.59
C HIS A 215 13.19 10.65 -4.86
N PRO A 216 13.18 11.56 -5.85
CA PRO A 216 12.03 12.41 -6.10
C PRO A 216 10.91 11.67 -6.85
N VAL A 217 9.65 12.01 -6.54
CA VAL A 217 8.45 11.34 -7.06
C VAL A 217 7.62 12.30 -7.92
N ASP A 218 7.20 11.84 -9.10
CA ASP A 218 6.40 12.63 -10.05
C ASP A 218 4.93 12.19 -10.09
N VAL A 219 4.62 10.99 -9.60
CA VAL A 219 3.28 10.39 -9.61
C VAL A 219 3.13 9.38 -8.48
N VAL A 220 1.93 9.32 -7.89
CA VAL A 220 1.56 8.30 -6.91
C VAL A 220 0.65 7.26 -7.57
N HIS A 221 1.03 6.00 -7.54
CA HIS A 221 0.17 4.90 -7.98
C HIS A 221 -0.58 4.33 -6.78
N ILE A 222 -1.91 4.34 -6.82
CA ILE A 222 -2.72 3.61 -5.85
C ILE A 222 -3.16 2.30 -6.50
N VAL A 223 -2.90 1.18 -5.84
CA VAL A 223 -3.29 -0.16 -6.31
C VAL A 223 -3.98 -0.93 -5.19
N GLY A 224 -4.68 -2.01 -5.53
CA GLY A 224 -5.45 -2.79 -4.55
C GLY A 224 -6.88 -2.29 -4.38
N GLY A 225 -7.63 -2.87 -3.43
CA GLY A 225 -9.06 -2.60 -3.26
C GLY A 225 -9.41 -1.14 -2.96
N GLY A 226 -8.48 -0.36 -2.41
CA GLY A 226 -8.66 1.06 -2.13
C GLY A 226 -8.84 1.94 -3.36
N THR A 227 -8.48 1.48 -4.57
CA THR A 227 -8.70 2.22 -5.82
C THR A 227 -10.18 2.46 -6.11
N ARG A 228 -11.08 1.65 -5.53
CA ARG A 228 -12.54 1.82 -5.65
C ARG A 228 -13.06 3.03 -4.88
N ASN A 229 -12.29 3.55 -3.92
CA ASN A 229 -12.63 4.77 -3.20
C ASN A 229 -12.10 5.99 -3.96
N ALA A 230 -12.88 6.46 -4.93
CA ALA A 230 -12.52 7.61 -5.77
C ALA A 230 -12.26 8.89 -4.96
N LEU A 231 -12.99 9.08 -3.85
CA LEU A 231 -12.78 10.21 -2.94
C LEU A 231 -11.40 10.13 -2.30
N LEU A 232 -11.00 8.98 -1.74
CA LEU A 232 -9.65 8.80 -1.18
C LEU A 232 -8.54 9.00 -2.22
N CYS A 233 -8.75 8.53 -3.46
CA CYS A 233 -7.78 8.73 -4.54
C CYS A 233 -7.60 10.21 -4.87
N GLN A 234 -8.69 10.97 -5.00
CA GLN A 234 -8.64 12.42 -5.22
C GLN A 234 -8.02 13.16 -4.04
N LEU A 235 -8.40 12.84 -2.80
CA LEU A 235 -7.83 13.45 -1.61
C LEU A 235 -6.34 13.15 -1.48
N THR A 236 -5.88 11.96 -1.88
CA THR A 236 -4.45 11.63 -1.92
C THR A 236 -3.71 12.49 -2.94
N ALA A 237 -4.29 12.73 -4.12
CA ALA A 237 -3.68 13.63 -5.12
C ALA A 237 -3.58 15.07 -4.59
N ASP A 238 -4.68 15.57 -4.00
CA ASP A 238 -4.75 16.90 -3.41
C ASP A 238 -3.73 17.06 -2.26
N ALA A 239 -3.65 16.07 -1.38
CA ALA A 239 -2.78 16.09 -0.21
C ALA A 239 -1.31 15.95 -0.61
N CYS A 240 -0.95 15.04 -1.51
CA CYS A 240 0.43 14.89 -1.99
C CYS A 240 0.87 16.06 -2.86
N GLY A 241 -0.05 16.77 -3.51
CA GLY A 241 0.28 17.75 -4.55
C GLY A 241 0.86 17.09 -5.81
N LEU A 242 0.60 15.79 -5.99
CA LEU A 242 1.11 14.96 -7.07
C LEU A 242 -0.05 14.26 -7.78
N PRO A 243 0.02 14.05 -9.11
CA PRO A 243 -0.96 13.25 -9.80
C PRO A 243 -1.05 11.84 -9.21
N VAL A 244 -2.27 11.31 -9.10
CA VAL A 244 -2.53 9.93 -8.70
C VAL A 244 -3.03 9.14 -9.90
N VAL A 245 -2.50 7.93 -10.08
CA VAL A 245 -3.05 6.92 -10.99
C VAL A 245 -3.56 5.76 -10.14
N ALA A 246 -4.87 5.55 -10.13
CA ALA A 246 -5.52 4.48 -9.39
C ALA A 246 -5.85 3.30 -10.30
N GLY A 247 -5.42 2.11 -9.90
CA GLY A 247 -5.64 0.84 -10.59
C GLY A 247 -4.33 0.10 -10.87
N PRO A 248 -4.38 -1.24 -10.99
CA PRO A 248 -5.59 -2.07 -10.92
C PRO A 248 -6.03 -2.41 -9.48
N ALA A 249 -7.32 -2.72 -9.31
CA ALA A 249 -7.87 -3.12 -8.01
C ALA A 249 -7.36 -4.50 -7.55
N GLU A 250 -7.14 -5.43 -8.48
CA GLU A 250 -6.65 -6.79 -8.22
C GLU A 250 -5.15 -6.92 -8.51
N ALA A 251 -4.36 -5.90 -8.12
CA ALA A 251 -2.94 -5.82 -8.46
C ALA A 251 -2.11 -7.01 -7.96
N ALA A 252 -2.40 -7.54 -6.77
CA ALA A 252 -1.67 -8.70 -6.23
C ALA A 252 -1.85 -9.94 -7.13
N ALA A 253 -3.08 -10.24 -7.53
CA ALA A 253 -3.38 -11.36 -8.43
C ALA A 253 -2.76 -11.15 -9.82
N LEU A 254 -2.88 -9.93 -10.37
CA LEU A 254 -2.30 -9.59 -11.68
C LEU A 254 -0.78 -9.71 -11.67
N GLY A 255 -0.10 -9.18 -10.66
CA GLY A 255 1.36 -9.23 -10.60
C GLY A 255 1.89 -10.64 -10.40
N ASN A 256 1.15 -11.46 -9.64
CA ASN A 256 1.43 -12.89 -9.53
C ASN A 256 1.37 -13.57 -10.91
N VAL A 257 0.27 -13.39 -11.64
CA VAL A 257 0.09 -13.96 -12.99
C VAL A 257 1.15 -13.43 -13.96
N LEU A 258 1.52 -12.15 -13.90
CA LEU A 258 2.53 -11.55 -14.78
C LEU A 258 3.92 -12.15 -14.55
N VAL A 259 4.31 -12.44 -13.31
CA VAL A 259 5.59 -13.12 -13.02
C VAL A 259 5.59 -14.52 -13.61
N GLN A 260 4.49 -15.27 -13.48
CA GLN A 260 4.35 -16.59 -14.10
C GLN A 260 4.36 -16.52 -15.63
N ALA A 261 3.67 -15.54 -16.21
CA ALA A 261 3.63 -15.31 -17.66
C ALA A 261 5.02 -14.96 -18.20
N ARG A 262 5.80 -14.15 -17.49
CA ARG A 262 7.19 -13.85 -17.83
C ARG A 262 8.08 -15.09 -17.74
N ALA A 263 7.97 -15.89 -16.67
CA ALA A 263 8.70 -17.14 -16.54
C ALA A 263 8.36 -18.15 -17.66
N GLY A 264 7.13 -18.12 -18.16
CA GLY A 264 6.68 -18.89 -19.33
C GLY A 264 7.02 -18.27 -20.69
N GLY A 265 7.73 -17.13 -20.73
CA GLY A 265 8.13 -16.45 -21.98
C GLY A 265 7.00 -15.72 -22.72
N LEU A 266 5.86 -15.47 -22.07
CA LEU A 266 4.69 -14.81 -22.66
C LEU A 266 4.72 -13.28 -22.56
N VAL A 267 5.52 -12.76 -21.62
CA VAL A 267 5.73 -11.32 -21.40
C VAL A 267 7.23 -11.09 -21.24
N GLY A 268 7.70 -9.93 -21.70
CA GLY A 268 9.11 -9.53 -21.60
C GLY A 268 9.55 -9.18 -20.18
N ASP A 269 10.38 -8.15 -20.06
CA ASP A 269 10.88 -7.65 -18.78
C ASP A 269 9.79 -6.96 -17.92
N ARG A 270 10.20 -6.42 -16.77
CA ARG A 270 9.33 -5.68 -15.87
C ARG A 270 8.67 -4.47 -16.55
N ALA A 271 9.35 -3.77 -17.45
CA ALA A 271 8.75 -2.64 -18.16
C ALA A 271 7.61 -3.13 -19.07
N ALA A 272 7.83 -4.21 -19.81
CA ALA A 272 6.79 -4.85 -20.63
C ALA A 272 5.58 -5.33 -19.80
N MET A 273 5.82 -5.87 -18.60
CA MET A 273 4.74 -6.23 -17.66
C MET A 273 3.91 -5.00 -17.28
N ARG A 274 4.55 -3.88 -16.92
CA ARG A 274 3.85 -2.64 -16.53
C ARG A 274 3.08 -1.99 -17.67
N GLU A 275 3.66 -1.98 -18.88
CA GLU A 275 2.98 -1.53 -20.09
C GLU A 275 1.74 -2.38 -20.41
N LEU A 276 1.83 -3.70 -20.23
CA LEU A 276 0.70 -4.59 -20.42
C LEU A 276 -0.44 -4.27 -19.44
N VAL A 277 -0.12 -4.04 -18.15
CA VAL A 277 -1.13 -3.58 -17.17
C VAL A 277 -1.73 -2.25 -17.60
N ALA A 278 -0.89 -1.26 -17.91
CA ALA A 278 -1.34 0.08 -18.27
C ALA A 278 -2.29 0.10 -19.48
N ARG A 279 -2.07 -0.80 -20.44
CA ARG A 279 -2.88 -0.92 -21.66
C ARG A 279 -4.18 -1.71 -21.45
N THR A 280 -4.21 -2.66 -20.52
CA THR A 280 -5.31 -3.65 -20.41
C THR A 280 -6.23 -3.43 -19.22
N GLN A 281 -5.79 -2.69 -18.20
CA GLN A 281 -6.56 -2.49 -16.98
C GLN A 281 -7.26 -1.13 -16.97
N PRO A 282 -8.45 -1.03 -16.35
CA PRO A 282 -9.10 0.26 -16.15
C PRO A 282 -8.30 1.08 -15.12
N LEU A 283 -7.78 2.23 -15.57
CA LEU A 283 -7.04 3.17 -14.74
C LEU A 283 -7.82 4.48 -14.62
N ALA A 284 -7.87 5.03 -13.42
CA ALA A 284 -8.39 6.37 -13.17
C ALA A 284 -7.24 7.32 -12.81
N ARG A 285 -7.25 8.53 -13.37
CA ARG A 285 -6.25 9.56 -13.08
C ARG A 285 -6.88 10.72 -12.33
N TYR A 286 -6.22 11.15 -11.27
CA TYR A 286 -6.64 12.26 -10.42
C TYR A 286 -5.53 13.30 -10.40
N GLU A 287 -5.83 14.50 -10.88
CA GLU A 287 -4.93 15.65 -10.76
C GLU A 287 -5.18 16.35 -9.42
N PRO A 288 -4.13 16.87 -8.75
CA PRO A 288 -4.28 17.65 -7.52
C PRO A 288 -5.18 18.86 -7.71
N ARG A 289 -6.04 19.14 -6.74
CA ARG A 289 -6.98 20.26 -6.75
C ARG A 289 -6.90 21.07 -5.45
N GLY A 290 -7.26 22.35 -5.57
CA GLY A 290 -7.30 23.29 -4.46
C GLY A 290 -5.91 23.74 -4.01
N ASP A 291 -5.88 24.48 -2.90
CA ASP A 291 -4.66 25.05 -2.34
C ASP A 291 -3.90 24.01 -1.48
N PRO A 292 -2.63 23.67 -1.77
CA PRO A 292 -1.82 22.79 -0.94
C PRO A 292 -1.62 23.27 0.51
N ALA A 293 -1.71 24.59 0.77
CA ALA A 293 -1.49 25.14 2.10
C ALA A 293 -2.54 24.64 3.13
N ARG A 294 -3.76 24.30 2.69
CA ARG A 294 -4.79 23.73 3.56
C ARG A 294 -4.39 22.39 4.15
N TRP A 295 -3.68 21.57 3.38
CA TRP A 295 -3.19 20.26 3.81
C TRP A 295 -2.03 20.38 4.78
N GLN A 296 -1.12 21.34 4.55
CA GLN A 296 -0.04 21.66 5.47
C GLN A 296 -0.58 22.16 6.82
N ALA A 297 -1.56 23.06 6.79
CA ALA A 297 -2.23 23.54 8.00
C ALA A 297 -2.96 22.40 8.75
N ALA A 298 -3.61 21.48 8.01
CA ALA A 298 -4.24 20.32 8.61
C ALA A 298 -3.22 19.36 9.24
N GLU A 299 -2.09 19.11 8.58
CA GLU A 299 -1.00 18.28 9.09
C GLU A 299 -0.38 18.86 10.38
N ALA A 300 -0.20 20.18 10.45
CA ALA A 300 0.33 20.86 11.63
C ALA A 300 -0.52 20.66 12.89
N ARG A 301 -1.84 20.45 12.75
CA ARG A 301 -2.73 20.10 13.87
C ARG A 301 -2.46 18.72 14.46
N LEU A 302 -1.85 17.82 13.68
CA LEU A 302 -1.48 16.47 14.12
C LEU A 302 -0.10 16.44 14.78
N THR A 303 0.84 17.31 14.38
CA THR A 303 2.23 17.32 14.88
C THR A 303 2.48 18.26 16.05
N GLY A 304 1.59 19.23 16.30
CA GLY A 304 1.71 20.20 17.40
C GLY A 304 1.38 19.67 18.79
N ARG A 305 1.59 18.38 19.06
CA ARG A 305 1.25 17.70 20.32
C ARG A 305 2.47 17.04 20.94
#